data_AF-A0A7L7L5P0-F1
#
_entry.id   AF-A0A7L7L5P0-F1
#
_cell.length_a   1.000
_cell.length_b   1.000
_cell.length_c   1.000
_cell.angle_alpha   90.00
_cell.angle_beta   90.00
_cell.angle_gamma   90.00
#
_symmetry.space_group_name_H-M   'P 1'
#
loop_
_entity.id
_entity.type
_entity.pdbx_description
1 polymer ?
#
loop_
_entity_poly.entity_id
_entity_poly.type
_entity_poly.pdbx_seq_one_letter_code
_entity_poly.pdbx_strand_id
1 'polypeptide(L)'
;MEITNLCRELTPEEDENLKQEYKKIVIKARRARRRAVIKTPEKIDSLLFGIGVDSFTRFDAFIDIVGGINNNEPNISSYLFWYGLKSAYTSSDNLYHLRDFVRRAFRSKRPNRDVLMNEEEKAILLALPDTLKIYRAMTVEEKLSGDYGVSWTLNLKVAEFFRDDYWRNIATQDKEKTIMELEIPKEKIIALFLEREEEEVIYIG
;
A
#
# COMPACT_ATOMS: atom_id res chain seq x y z
N MET A 1 22.92 -13.53 44.10
CA MET A 1 22.63 -14.38 42.93
C MET A 1 22.09 -13.43 41.86
N GLU A 2 23.00 -12.79 41.14
CA GLU A 2 22.67 -11.72 40.19
C GLU A 2 22.29 -12.31 38.83
N ILE A 3 21.16 -11.85 38.30
CA ILE A 3 20.69 -12.16 36.96
C ILE A 3 21.45 -11.22 36.01
N THR A 4 22.69 -11.56 35.70
CA THR A 4 23.54 -10.79 34.76
C THR A 4 23.93 -11.69 33.59
N ASN A 5 22.93 -12.17 32.84
CA ASN A 5 23.18 -12.90 31.59
C ASN A 5 21.98 -12.85 30.65
N LEU A 6 21.56 -11.65 30.24
CA LEU A 6 20.66 -11.50 29.10
C LEU A 6 21.29 -10.53 28.09
N CYS A 7 21.51 -11.04 26.88
CA CYS A 7 22.05 -10.37 25.69
C CYS A 7 23.59 -10.18 25.67
N ARG A 8 24.33 -11.25 25.35
CA ARG A 8 25.68 -11.09 24.80
C ARG A 8 25.56 -10.50 23.39
N GLU A 9 26.36 -9.48 23.11
CA GLU A 9 26.53 -8.97 21.74
C GLU A 9 27.05 -10.07 20.82
N LEU A 10 26.47 -10.15 19.62
CA LEU A 10 26.92 -11.06 18.58
C LEU A 10 28.25 -10.57 18.03
N THR A 11 29.15 -11.50 17.74
CA THR A 11 30.33 -11.19 16.94
C THR A 11 29.92 -10.83 15.51
N PRO A 12 30.74 -10.06 14.76
CA PRO A 12 30.44 -9.75 13.35
C PRO A 12 30.22 -10.99 12.48
N GLU A 13 30.90 -12.09 12.77
CA GLU A 13 30.72 -13.37 12.06
C GLU A 13 29.38 -14.06 12.40
N GLU A 14 29.00 -14.07 13.68
CA GLU A 14 27.69 -14.59 14.11
C GLU A 14 26.54 -13.76 13.51
N ASP A 15 26.67 -12.42 13.51
CA ASP A 15 25.70 -11.50 12.89
C ASP A 15 25.59 -11.74 11.37
N GLU A 16 26.70 -11.88 10.65
CA GLU A 16 26.68 -12.17 9.21
C GLU A 16 26.07 -13.54 8.92
N ASN A 17 26.39 -14.57 9.70
CA ASN A 17 25.81 -15.90 9.55
C ASN A 17 24.28 -15.88 9.75
N LEU A 18 23.81 -15.15 10.77
CA LEU A 18 22.38 -14.95 11.02
C LEU A 18 21.69 -14.21 9.87
N LYS A 19 22.32 -13.16 9.32
CA LYS A 19 21.80 -12.45 8.13
C LYS A 19 21.68 -13.38 6.92
N GLN A 20 22.66 -14.24 6.68
CA GLN A 20 22.61 -15.20 5.58
C GLN A 20 21.53 -16.27 5.78
N GLU A 21 21.36 -16.77 7.00
CA GLU A 21 20.28 -17.71 7.33
C GLU A 21 18.90 -17.07 7.17
N TYR A 22 18.71 -15.87 7.71
CA TYR A 22 17.49 -15.09 7.54
C TYR A 22 17.17 -14.88 6.05
N LYS A 23 18.17 -14.50 5.23
CA LYS A 23 18.01 -14.35 3.79
C LYS A 23 17.53 -15.63 3.11
N LYS A 24 18.03 -16.81 3.49
CA LYS A 24 17.56 -18.10 2.98
C LYS A 24 16.09 -18.36 3.35
N ILE A 25 15.70 -18.06 4.58
CA ILE A 25 14.32 -18.18 5.07
C ILE A 25 13.39 -17.28 4.25
N VAL A 26 13.75 -16.01 4.06
CA VAL A 26 12.97 -15.03 3.27
C VAL A 26 12.81 -15.49 1.82
N ILE A 27 13.89 -15.98 1.18
CA ILE A 27 13.83 -16.52 -0.20
C ILE A 27 12.87 -17.71 -0.29
N LYS A 28 12.90 -18.62 0.69
CA LYS A 28 11.99 -19.77 0.75
C LYS A 28 10.54 -19.32 0.92
N ALA A 29 10.28 -18.37 1.82
CA ALA A 29 8.95 -17.80 2.05
C ALA A 29 8.41 -17.12 0.78
N ARG A 30 9.25 -16.35 0.08
CA ARG A 30 8.90 -15.69 -1.19
C ARG A 30 8.49 -16.69 -2.27
N ARG A 31 9.24 -17.78 -2.42
CA ARG A 31 8.91 -18.87 -3.36
C ARG A 31 7.62 -19.62 -2.97
N ALA A 32 7.32 -19.71 -1.68
CA ALA A 32 6.07 -20.30 -1.21
C ALA A 32 4.87 -19.39 -1.53
N ARG A 33 4.98 -18.06 -1.32
CA ARG A 33 3.95 -17.07 -1.69
C ARG A 33 3.53 -17.21 -3.15
N ARG A 34 4.49 -17.21 -4.08
CA ARG A 34 4.24 -17.31 -5.53
C ARG A 34 3.57 -18.59 -6.00
N ARG A 35 3.59 -19.65 -5.18
CA ARG A 35 3.01 -20.96 -5.50
C ARG A 35 1.79 -21.29 -4.66
N ALA A 36 1.38 -20.36 -3.78
CA ALA A 36 0.27 -20.60 -2.88
C ALA A 36 -1.05 -20.59 -3.67
N VAL A 37 -1.90 -21.57 -3.39
CA VAL A 37 -3.29 -21.56 -3.85
C VAL A 37 -4.11 -20.77 -2.84
N ILE A 38 -4.70 -19.65 -3.28
CA ILE A 38 -5.37 -18.69 -2.40
C ILE A 38 -6.88 -18.86 -2.52
N LYS A 39 -7.53 -19.24 -1.42
CA LYS A 39 -8.97 -19.50 -1.37
C LYS A 39 -9.72 -18.71 -0.30
N THR A 40 -9.02 -18.10 0.65
CA THR A 40 -9.64 -17.36 1.75
C THR A 40 -8.85 -16.08 2.11
N PRO A 41 -9.50 -15.08 2.74
CA PRO A 41 -8.84 -13.89 3.29
C PRO A 41 -7.73 -14.22 4.30
N GLU A 42 -7.96 -15.16 5.20
CA GLU A 42 -6.99 -15.54 6.23
C GLU A 42 -5.70 -16.09 5.61
N LYS A 43 -5.83 -16.75 4.44
CA LYS A 43 -4.66 -17.19 3.70
C LYS A 43 -3.87 -16.01 3.14
N ILE A 44 -4.53 -14.96 2.66
CA ILE A 44 -3.86 -13.72 2.23
C ILE A 44 -3.14 -13.09 3.41
N ASP A 45 -3.83 -12.90 4.53
CA ASP A 45 -3.26 -12.26 5.72
C ASP A 45 -2.04 -13.03 6.22
N SER A 46 -2.11 -14.37 6.26
CA SER A 46 -0.96 -15.21 6.64
C SER A 46 0.27 -15.01 5.75
N LEU A 47 0.09 -14.55 4.50
CA LEU A 47 1.17 -14.32 3.56
C LEU A 47 1.64 -12.84 3.56
N LEU A 48 0.75 -11.88 3.82
CA LEU A 48 1.05 -10.45 3.92
C LEU A 48 1.64 -10.05 5.29
N PHE A 49 1.32 -10.79 6.35
CA PHE A 49 1.81 -10.57 7.71
C PHE A 49 2.68 -11.75 8.20
N GLY A 50 3.08 -12.62 7.27
CA GLY A 50 3.91 -13.78 7.54
C GLY A 50 5.41 -13.50 7.56
N ILE A 51 6.18 -14.58 7.61
CA ILE A 51 7.65 -14.54 7.70
C ILE A 51 8.26 -13.71 6.55
N GLY A 52 9.17 -12.81 6.92
CA GLY A 52 9.91 -11.98 5.97
C GLY A 52 9.04 -10.95 5.27
N VAL A 53 7.99 -10.48 5.93
CA VAL A 53 7.17 -9.34 5.48
C VAL A 53 7.00 -8.35 6.62
N ASP A 54 7.32 -7.11 6.31
CA ASP A 54 7.08 -5.93 7.14
C ASP A 54 6.32 -4.88 6.32
N SER A 55 6.06 -3.70 6.87
CA SER A 55 5.32 -2.65 6.15
C SER A 55 6.00 -2.18 4.87
N PHE A 56 7.33 -2.22 4.80
CA PHE A 56 8.10 -1.81 3.62
C PHE A 56 8.06 -2.84 2.48
N THR A 57 7.81 -4.11 2.80
CA THR A 57 7.82 -5.24 1.83
C THR A 57 6.45 -5.86 1.59
N ARG A 58 5.41 -5.37 2.26
CA ARG A 58 4.05 -5.95 2.21
C ARG A 58 3.42 -5.89 0.84
N PHE A 59 3.59 -4.79 0.11
CA PHE A 59 3.08 -4.69 -1.25
C PHE A 59 3.85 -5.58 -2.24
N ASP A 60 5.15 -5.81 -2.04
CA ASP A 60 5.90 -6.83 -2.78
C ASP A 60 5.35 -8.24 -2.53
N ALA A 61 4.98 -8.54 -1.28
CA ALA A 61 4.33 -9.80 -0.93
C ALA A 61 2.98 -9.94 -1.66
N PHE A 62 2.19 -8.87 -1.76
CA PHE A 62 0.98 -8.85 -2.58
C PHE A 62 1.28 -9.11 -4.06
N ILE A 63 2.28 -8.45 -4.64
CA ILE A 63 2.71 -8.67 -6.03
C ILE A 63 3.10 -10.14 -6.26
N ASP A 64 3.84 -10.74 -5.31
CA ASP A 64 4.21 -12.16 -5.37
C ASP A 64 3.00 -13.09 -5.27
N ILE A 65 1.99 -12.76 -4.46
CA ILE A 65 0.75 -13.54 -4.30
C ILE A 65 -0.06 -13.55 -5.60
N VAL A 66 -0.18 -12.41 -6.28
CA VAL A 66 -1.00 -12.29 -7.49
C VAL A 66 -0.27 -12.73 -8.77
N GLY A 67 1.00 -13.12 -8.69
CA GLY A 67 1.81 -13.55 -9.84
C GLY A 67 2.20 -12.41 -10.78
N GLY A 68 2.12 -11.16 -10.30
CA GLY A 68 2.20 -9.96 -11.12
C GLY A 68 0.82 -9.34 -11.43
N ILE A 69 0.81 -8.05 -11.75
CA ILE A 69 -0.44 -7.25 -11.74
C ILE A 69 -1.22 -7.34 -13.07
N ASN A 70 -0.61 -7.88 -14.13
CA ASN A 70 -1.20 -7.94 -15.47
C ASN A 70 -1.84 -9.29 -15.81
N ASN A 71 -1.77 -10.27 -14.91
CA ASN A 71 -2.28 -11.59 -15.21
C ASN A 71 -3.66 -11.79 -14.58
N ASN A 72 -4.65 -12.16 -15.40
CA ASN A 72 -5.88 -12.81 -14.94
C ASN A 72 -5.53 -14.22 -14.45
N GLU A 73 -4.67 -14.34 -13.44
CA GLU A 73 -4.24 -15.64 -12.94
C GLU A 73 -5.41 -16.37 -12.28
N PRO A 74 -5.62 -17.66 -12.63
CA PRO A 74 -6.69 -18.48 -12.09
C PRO A 74 -6.50 -18.83 -10.60
N ASN A 75 -5.36 -18.47 -10.02
CA ASN A 75 -4.96 -18.87 -8.66
C ASN A 75 -5.54 -17.98 -7.55
N ILE A 76 -6.14 -16.84 -7.90
CA ILE A 76 -6.81 -15.93 -6.97
C ILE A 76 -8.11 -15.40 -7.57
N SER A 77 -9.20 -15.48 -6.81
CA SER A 77 -10.48 -14.91 -7.22
C SER A 77 -10.42 -13.38 -7.24
N SER A 78 -11.34 -12.73 -7.96
CA SER A 78 -11.42 -11.27 -7.99
C SER A 78 -11.68 -10.67 -6.61
N TYR A 79 -12.55 -11.29 -5.82
CA TYR A 79 -12.77 -10.92 -4.42
C TYR A 79 -11.47 -10.92 -3.61
N LEU A 80 -10.69 -12.00 -3.69
CA LEU A 80 -9.43 -12.15 -2.95
C LEU A 80 -8.34 -11.20 -3.47
N PHE A 81 -8.33 -10.90 -4.77
CA PHE A 81 -7.45 -9.86 -5.32
C PHE A 81 -7.73 -8.50 -4.70
N TRP A 82 -8.99 -8.05 -4.66
CA TRP A 82 -9.36 -6.74 -4.11
C TRP A 82 -9.14 -6.67 -2.60
N TYR A 83 -9.48 -7.74 -1.87
CA TYR A 83 -9.18 -7.86 -0.44
C TYR A 83 -7.67 -7.71 -0.17
N GLY A 84 -6.85 -8.47 -0.91
CA GLY A 84 -5.39 -8.42 -0.77
C GLY A 84 -4.80 -7.07 -1.17
N LEU A 85 -5.36 -6.41 -2.20
CA LEU A 85 -4.94 -5.07 -2.61
C LEU A 85 -5.23 -4.05 -1.51
N LYS A 86 -6.46 -4.05 -0.94
CA LYS A 86 -6.82 -3.16 0.18
C LYS A 86 -5.83 -3.37 1.33
N SER A 87 -5.74 -4.62 1.82
CA SER A 87 -4.92 -4.99 2.97
C SER A 87 -3.45 -4.60 2.75
N ALA A 88 -2.85 -4.96 1.62
CA ALA A 88 -1.45 -4.65 1.34
C ALA A 88 -1.19 -3.14 1.15
N TYR A 89 -2.12 -2.41 0.52
CA TYR A 89 -1.98 -0.97 0.29
C TYR A 89 -2.07 -0.19 1.59
N THR A 90 -3.12 -0.38 2.38
CA THR A 90 -3.38 0.41 3.61
C THR A 90 -2.40 0.09 4.74
N SER A 91 -1.75 -1.07 4.68
CA SER A 91 -0.75 -1.47 5.67
C SER A 91 0.70 -1.35 5.17
N SER A 92 0.97 -0.78 4.00
CA SER A 92 2.33 -0.60 3.51
C SER A 92 2.90 0.79 3.81
N ASP A 93 4.21 0.82 4.08
CA ASP A 93 5.00 2.05 4.15
C ASP A 93 5.76 2.27 2.83
N ASN A 94 5.96 3.54 2.44
CA ASN A 94 6.86 3.96 1.36
C ASN A 94 6.63 3.27 -0.01
N LEU A 95 5.40 3.30 -0.52
CA LEU A 95 5.02 2.76 -1.83
C LEU A 95 5.52 3.55 -3.04
N TYR A 96 6.31 4.62 -2.84
CA TYR A 96 6.76 5.50 -3.92
C TYR A 96 7.50 4.74 -5.04
N HIS A 97 8.39 3.83 -4.67
CA HIS A 97 9.15 3.00 -5.62
C HIS A 97 8.30 1.95 -6.36
N LEU A 98 7.11 1.64 -5.84
CA LEU A 98 6.14 0.71 -6.43
C LEU A 98 4.96 1.43 -7.09
N ARG A 99 5.03 2.74 -7.31
CA ARG A 99 3.90 3.55 -7.79
C ARG A 99 3.25 2.99 -9.06
N ASP A 100 4.05 2.48 -9.98
CA ASP A 100 3.55 1.88 -11.23
C ASP A 100 2.77 0.59 -10.97
N PHE A 101 3.24 -0.22 -10.03
CA PHE A 101 2.54 -1.42 -9.61
C PHE A 101 1.22 -1.06 -8.91
N VAL A 102 1.25 -0.10 -7.98
CA VAL A 102 0.05 0.41 -7.30
C VAL A 102 -0.98 0.93 -8.33
N ARG A 103 -0.56 1.79 -9.27
CA ARG A 103 -1.43 2.30 -10.35
C ARG A 103 -2.03 1.18 -11.17
N ARG A 104 -1.23 0.17 -11.57
CA ARG A 104 -1.74 -0.99 -12.32
C ARG A 104 -2.75 -1.80 -11.51
N ALA A 105 -2.53 -1.99 -10.20
CA ALA A 105 -3.42 -2.79 -9.36
C ALA A 105 -4.81 -2.17 -9.27
N PHE A 106 -4.87 -0.87 -9.00
CA PHE A 106 -6.13 -0.13 -8.92
C PHE A 106 -6.80 0.07 -10.30
N ARG A 107 -6.05 0.02 -11.40
CA ARG A 107 -6.59 -0.01 -12.78
C ARG A 107 -7.11 -1.39 -13.21
N SER A 108 -6.98 -2.42 -12.39
CA SER A 108 -7.48 -3.77 -12.69
C SER A 108 -8.97 -3.75 -13.02
N LYS A 109 -9.36 -4.48 -14.06
CA LYS A 109 -10.77 -4.64 -14.50
C LYS A 109 -11.46 -5.85 -13.88
N ARG A 110 -10.86 -6.47 -12.85
CA ARG A 110 -11.46 -7.60 -12.15
C ARG A 110 -12.82 -7.19 -11.53
N PRO A 111 -13.85 -8.05 -11.59
CA PRO A 111 -15.14 -7.76 -10.95
C PRO A 111 -15.01 -7.66 -9.43
N ASN A 112 -16.07 -7.24 -8.73
CA ASN A 112 -16.12 -7.12 -7.27
C ASN A 112 -15.16 -6.07 -6.66
N ARG A 113 -14.92 -4.95 -7.38
CA ARG A 113 -14.07 -3.86 -6.90
C ARG A 113 -14.62 -3.18 -5.63
N ASP A 114 -15.93 -3.28 -5.41
CA ASP A 114 -16.62 -2.79 -4.22
C ASP A 114 -16.07 -3.38 -2.90
N VAL A 115 -15.36 -4.51 -2.95
CA VAL A 115 -14.65 -5.13 -1.81
C VAL A 115 -13.54 -4.23 -1.25
N LEU A 116 -13.03 -3.26 -2.02
CA LEU A 116 -12.05 -2.28 -1.52
C LEU A 116 -12.61 -1.46 -0.35
N MET A 117 -13.92 -1.23 -0.30
CA MET A 117 -14.55 -0.35 0.67
C MET A 117 -15.44 -1.13 1.63
N ASN A 118 -15.48 -0.71 2.89
CA ASN A 118 -16.50 -1.14 3.84
C ASN A 118 -17.84 -0.40 3.56
N GLU A 119 -18.91 -0.78 4.27
CA GLU A 119 -20.24 -0.20 4.03
C GLU A 119 -20.33 1.29 4.38
N GLU A 120 -19.58 1.77 5.37
CA GLU A 120 -19.51 3.18 5.74
C GLU A 120 -18.81 4.01 4.65
N GLU A 121 -17.65 3.54 4.18
CA GLU A 121 -16.90 4.13 3.07
C GLU A 121 -17.75 4.23 1.80
N LYS A 122 -18.53 3.18 1.48
CA LYS A 122 -19.47 3.18 0.35
C LYS A 122 -20.60 4.19 0.55
N ALA A 123 -21.19 4.25 1.74
CA ALA A 123 -22.29 5.18 2.03
C ALA A 123 -21.84 6.64 1.92
N ILE A 124 -20.65 6.96 2.44
CA ILE A 124 -20.06 8.30 2.33
C ILE A 124 -19.76 8.62 0.87
N LEU A 125 -19.11 7.72 0.13
CA LEU A 125 -18.85 7.91 -1.29
C LEU A 125 -20.13 8.20 -2.09
N LEU A 126 -21.22 7.47 -1.81
CA LEU A 126 -22.51 7.69 -2.47
C LEU A 126 -23.11 9.08 -2.16
N ALA A 127 -22.93 9.57 -0.93
CA ALA A 127 -23.43 10.85 -0.46
C ALA A 127 -22.62 12.07 -0.95
N LEU A 128 -21.41 11.85 -1.50
CA LEU A 128 -20.60 12.94 -2.08
C LEU A 128 -21.32 13.61 -3.26
N PRO A 129 -21.07 14.91 -3.51
CA PRO A 129 -21.62 15.61 -4.67
C PRO A 129 -21.08 15.00 -5.97
N ASP A 130 -21.79 15.18 -7.07
CA ASP A 130 -21.43 14.58 -8.37
C ASP A 130 -20.10 15.08 -8.91
N THR A 131 -19.71 16.30 -8.55
CA THR A 131 -18.40 16.88 -8.80
C THR A 131 -17.84 17.41 -7.48
N LEU A 132 -16.56 17.15 -7.24
CA LEU A 132 -15.90 17.48 -5.99
C LEU A 132 -14.41 17.79 -6.18
N LYS A 133 -13.85 18.50 -5.20
CA LYS A 133 -12.42 18.77 -5.14
C LYS A 133 -11.69 17.69 -4.36
N ILE A 134 -10.53 17.31 -4.88
CA ILE A 134 -9.56 16.45 -4.20
C ILE A 134 -8.21 17.14 -4.14
N TYR A 135 -7.46 16.86 -3.09
CA TYR A 135 -6.18 17.49 -2.80
C TYR A 135 -5.10 16.43 -2.65
N ARG A 136 -3.87 16.78 -3.04
CA ARG A 136 -2.72 15.91 -2.80
C ARG A 136 -1.49 16.75 -2.51
N ALA A 137 -0.84 16.46 -1.38
CA ALA A 137 0.53 16.90 -1.14
C ALA A 137 1.48 16.06 -1.98
N MET A 138 2.37 16.72 -2.71
CA MET A 138 3.36 16.07 -3.56
C MET A 138 4.60 16.94 -3.69
N THR A 139 5.68 16.39 -4.23
CA THR A 139 6.86 17.19 -4.57
C THR A 139 6.54 18.12 -5.74
N VAL A 140 7.22 19.27 -5.83
CA VAL A 140 7.12 20.15 -7.01
C VAL A 140 7.51 19.41 -8.29
N GLU A 141 8.50 18.52 -8.22
CA GLU A 141 8.91 17.63 -9.30
C GLU A 141 7.76 16.72 -9.78
N GLU A 142 7.04 16.06 -8.85
CA GLU A 142 5.87 15.24 -9.18
C GLU A 142 4.74 16.07 -9.80
N LYS A 143 4.54 17.31 -9.32
CA LYS A 143 3.56 18.22 -9.91
C LYS A 143 3.91 18.59 -11.36
N LEU A 144 5.18 18.89 -11.62
CA LEU A 144 5.65 19.28 -12.95
C LEU A 144 5.68 18.11 -13.95
N SER A 145 5.87 16.87 -13.48
CA SER A 145 5.88 15.70 -14.35
C SER A 145 4.49 15.32 -14.87
N GLY A 146 3.43 15.72 -14.17
CA GLY A 146 2.05 15.31 -14.47
C GLY A 146 1.74 13.84 -14.13
N ASP A 147 2.73 13.08 -13.64
CA ASP A 147 2.56 11.69 -13.23
C ASP A 147 2.35 11.61 -11.71
N TYR A 148 1.11 11.80 -11.28
CA TYR A 148 0.73 11.88 -9.87
C TYR A 148 0.59 10.50 -9.22
N GLY A 149 0.80 10.41 -7.91
CA GLY A 149 0.39 9.23 -7.13
C GLY A 149 -1.13 9.04 -7.11
N VAL A 150 -1.57 7.87 -6.63
CA VAL A 150 -3.00 7.49 -6.62
C VAL A 150 -3.77 8.03 -5.42
N SER A 151 -3.06 8.43 -4.37
CA SER A 151 -3.61 8.82 -3.07
C SER A 151 -3.91 10.32 -3.03
N TRP A 152 -5.18 10.66 -2.91
CA TRP A 152 -5.67 12.03 -2.75
C TRP A 152 -6.49 12.10 -1.47
N THR A 153 -6.88 13.29 -1.03
CA THR A 153 -7.76 13.49 0.13
C THR A 153 -8.89 14.45 -0.22
N LEU A 154 -10.05 14.26 0.41
CA LEU A 154 -11.16 15.22 0.39
C LEU A 154 -10.88 16.45 1.27
N ASN A 155 -9.92 16.35 2.19
CA ASN A 155 -9.67 17.34 3.21
C ASN A 155 -8.37 18.12 2.94
N LEU A 156 -8.50 19.41 2.63
CA LEU A 156 -7.34 20.28 2.38
C LEU A 156 -6.35 20.28 3.54
N LYS A 157 -6.83 20.24 4.80
CA LYS A 157 -5.95 20.23 5.98
C LYS A 157 -5.09 18.99 6.07
N VAL A 158 -5.60 17.84 5.60
CA VAL A 158 -4.82 16.62 5.50
C VAL A 158 -3.70 16.80 4.47
N ALA A 159 -3.99 17.40 3.31
CA ALA A 159 -2.95 17.73 2.32
C ALA A 159 -1.92 18.74 2.87
N GLU A 160 -2.34 19.74 3.63
CA GLU A 160 -1.43 20.69 4.31
C GLU A 160 -0.51 19.97 5.30
N PHE A 161 -1.04 19.08 6.14
CA PHE A 161 -0.26 18.24 7.05
C PHE A 161 0.79 17.40 6.32
N PHE A 162 0.44 16.77 5.19
CA PHE A 162 1.41 15.99 4.40
C PHE A 162 2.50 16.85 3.74
N ARG A 163 2.18 18.11 3.40
CA ARG A 163 3.15 19.08 2.90
C ARG A 163 4.11 19.50 4.02
N ASP A 164 3.58 19.92 5.16
CA ASP A 164 4.35 20.67 6.16
C ASP A 164 4.96 19.79 7.25
N ASP A 165 4.22 18.78 7.74
CA ASP A 165 4.53 18.10 9.00
C ASP A 165 4.89 16.61 8.83
N TYR A 166 4.51 15.99 7.70
CA TYR A 166 4.72 14.55 7.52
C TYR A 166 6.18 14.18 7.23
N TRP A 167 6.87 13.74 8.29
CA TRP A 167 8.29 13.37 8.28
C TRP A 167 8.57 11.92 7.87
N ARG A 168 7.58 11.01 7.92
CA ARG A 168 7.78 9.58 7.63
C ARG A 168 7.99 9.27 6.15
N ASN A 169 7.81 10.24 5.26
CA ASN A 169 8.13 10.08 3.84
C ASN A 169 9.61 10.36 3.58
N ILE A 170 10.47 9.44 4.03
CA ILE A 170 11.93 9.55 3.95
C ILE A 170 12.40 9.82 2.50
N ALA A 171 11.73 9.22 1.51
CA ALA A 171 12.09 9.37 0.09
C ALA A 171 11.92 10.80 -0.47
N THR A 172 11.13 11.65 0.18
CA THR A 172 10.82 13.00 -0.30
C THR A 172 11.00 14.08 0.76
N GLN A 173 11.61 13.75 1.91
CA GLN A 173 11.71 14.65 3.06
C GLN A 173 12.46 15.96 2.75
N ASP A 174 13.54 15.87 1.95
CA ASP A 174 14.37 17.04 1.58
C ASP A 174 13.90 17.74 0.30
N LYS A 175 12.77 17.31 -0.29
CA LYS A 175 12.23 17.88 -1.53
C LYS A 175 11.22 18.96 -1.21
N GLU A 176 11.21 20.01 -2.03
CA GLU A 176 10.15 21.03 -1.97
C GLU A 176 8.78 20.39 -2.27
N LYS A 177 7.83 20.63 -1.38
CA LYS A 177 6.47 20.08 -1.46
C LYS A 177 5.46 21.18 -1.80
N THR A 178 4.41 20.79 -2.51
CA THR A 178 3.29 21.63 -2.93
C THR A 178 1.99 20.85 -2.76
N ILE A 179 0.87 21.57 -2.75
CA ILE A 179 -0.45 20.97 -2.89
C ILE A 179 -0.89 21.09 -4.35
N MET A 180 -1.50 20.02 -4.85
CA MET A 180 -2.26 19.99 -6.10
C MET A 180 -3.74 19.83 -5.76
N GLU A 181 -4.58 20.61 -6.44
CA GLU A 181 -6.03 20.53 -6.37
C GLU A 181 -6.56 20.08 -7.73
N LEU A 182 -7.53 19.16 -7.72
CA LEU A 182 -8.27 18.76 -8.90
C LEU A 182 -9.77 18.78 -8.61
N GLU A 183 -10.56 19.20 -9.58
CA GLU A 183 -12.01 19.00 -9.59
C GLU A 183 -12.33 17.80 -10.48
N ILE A 184 -12.96 16.77 -9.90
CA ILE A 184 -13.25 15.51 -10.58
C ILE A 184 -14.71 15.12 -10.42
N PRO A 185 -15.29 14.36 -11.36
CA PRO A 185 -16.59 13.75 -11.15
C PRO A 185 -16.46 12.53 -10.23
N LYS A 186 -17.40 12.37 -9.29
CA LYS A 186 -17.45 11.30 -8.27
C LYS A 186 -17.27 9.91 -8.84
N GLU A 187 -17.82 9.64 -10.02
CA GLU A 187 -17.73 8.36 -10.73
C GLU A 187 -16.29 7.93 -11.09
N LYS A 188 -15.32 8.86 -11.07
CA LYS A 188 -13.89 8.57 -11.30
C LYS A 188 -13.17 8.08 -10.05
N ILE A 189 -13.79 8.18 -8.87
CA ILE A 189 -13.22 7.66 -7.63
C ILE A 189 -13.20 6.13 -7.70
N ILE A 190 -12.02 5.55 -7.44
CA ILE A 190 -11.83 4.10 -7.43
C ILE A 190 -12.21 3.53 -6.06
N ALA A 191 -11.81 4.20 -4.99
CA ALA A 191 -12.12 3.86 -3.60
C ALA A 191 -12.01 5.09 -2.69
N LEU A 192 -12.70 5.04 -1.55
CA LEU A 192 -12.56 5.95 -0.42
C LEU A 192 -12.11 5.14 0.80
N PHE A 193 -11.03 5.53 1.45
CA PHE A 193 -10.53 4.90 2.68
C PHE A 193 -10.57 5.86 3.86
N LEU A 194 -11.18 5.43 4.95
CA LEU A 194 -11.39 6.26 6.15
C LEU A 194 -10.58 5.80 7.36
N GLU A 195 -9.99 4.60 7.30
CA GLU A 195 -9.29 3.95 8.42
C GLU A 195 -8.13 4.78 9.01
N ARG A 196 -7.59 5.75 8.26
CA ARG A 196 -6.46 6.60 8.68
C ARG A 196 -6.85 8.03 9.05
N GLU A 197 -8.15 8.34 9.11
CA GLU A 197 -8.65 9.71 9.32
C GLU A 197 -8.15 10.72 8.26
N GLU A 198 -7.70 10.22 7.11
CA GLU A 198 -7.14 11.00 6.00
C GLU A 198 -8.20 11.37 4.94
N GLU A 199 -9.41 10.81 5.02
CA GLU A 199 -10.44 10.89 3.96
C GLU A 199 -9.85 10.59 2.57
N GLU A 200 -9.12 9.47 2.49
CA GLU A 200 -8.27 9.16 1.34
C GLU A 200 -9.10 8.70 0.14
N VAL A 201 -8.95 9.41 -0.97
CA VAL A 201 -9.54 9.08 -2.27
C VAL A 201 -8.48 8.42 -3.13
N ILE A 202 -8.77 7.22 -3.62
CA ILE A 202 -7.99 6.60 -4.68
C ILE A 202 -8.51 7.11 -6.03
N TYR A 203 -7.68 7.93 -6.68
CA TYR A 203 -7.96 8.52 -7.99
C TYR A 203 -6.76 8.35 -8.92
N ILE A 204 -7.05 7.99 -10.17
CA ILE A 204 -6.03 7.85 -11.21
C ILE A 204 -6.49 8.63 -12.43
N GLY A 205 -5.76 9.71 -12.72
CA GLY A 205 -5.85 10.45 -13.99
C GLY A 205 -5.39 9.65 -15.20
#